data_AF-A0A9D6V2N7-F1
#
_entry.id   AF-A0A9D6V2N7-F1
#
_cell.length_a   1.000
_cell.length_b   1.000
_cell.length_c   1.000
_cell.angle_alpha   90.00
_cell.angle_beta   90.00
_cell.angle_gamma   90.00
#
_symmetry.space_group_name_H-M   'P 1'
#
loop_
_entity.id
_entity.type
_entity.pdbx_description
1 polymer ?
#
loop_
_entity_poly.entity_id
_entity_poly.type
_entity_poly.pdbx_seq_one_letter_code
_entity_poly.pdbx_strand_id
1 'polypeptide(L)' 'MIDAKKAAMVAANYLMEILERRPDGLEVEEIELSDDDFYWLVTLGYDVDPLGRNRKYKVFRIRADSGEVESMKIRWNE' A
#
# COMPACT_ATOMS: atom_id res chain seq x y z
N MET A 1 -11.68 8.09 12.35
CA MET A 1 -10.79 7.01 11.94
C MET A 1 -11.33 6.41 10.67
N ILE A 2 -10.53 6.31 9.61
CA ILE A 2 -10.89 5.59 8.40
C ILE A 2 -10.82 4.08 8.64
N ASP A 3 -11.63 3.30 7.95
CA ASP A 3 -11.58 1.84 8.04
C ASP A 3 -10.45 1.25 7.16
N ALA A 4 -10.18 -0.04 7.36
CA ALA A 4 -9.17 -0.80 6.61
C ALA A 4 -9.37 -0.71 5.09
N LYS A 5 -10.62 -0.75 4.62
CA LYS A 5 -10.94 -0.67 3.19
C LYS A 5 -10.55 0.69 2.61
N LYS A 6 -10.87 1.77 3.33
CA LYS A 6 -10.51 3.13 2.92
C LYS A 6 -8.99 3.32 2.94
N ALA A 7 -8.28 2.77 3.93
CA ALA A 7 -6.82 2.82 3.97
C ALA A 7 -6.19 2.10 2.76
N ALA A 8 -6.68 0.92 2.39
CA ALA A 8 -6.24 0.21 1.20
C ALA A 8 -6.48 1.00 -0.10
N MET A 9 -7.65 1.65 -0.22
CA MET A 9 -7.95 2.52 -1.36
C MET A 9 -7.00 3.72 -1.44
N VAL A 10 -6.70 4.35 -0.30
CA VAL A 10 -5.74 5.47 -0.23
C VAL A 10 -4.36 5.03 -0.69
N ALA A 11 -3.85 3.90 -0.18
CA ALA A 11 -2.55 3.35 -0.59
C ALA A 11 -2.50 3.08 -2.10
N ALA A 12 -3.54 2.43 -2.64
CA ALA A 12 -3.59 2.06 -4.05
C ALA A 12 -3.62 3.29 -4.96
N ASN A 13 -4.44 4.29 -4.63
CA ASN A 13 -4.52 5.54 -5.39
C ASN A 13 -3.19 6.29 -5.35
N TYR A 14 -2.59 6.43 -4.17
CA TYR A 14 -1.29 7.10 -4.01
C TYR A 14 -0.20 6.41 -4.84
N LEU A 15 -0.16 5.08 -4.86
CA LEU A 15 0.79 4.33 -5.70
C LEU A 15 0.55 4.59 -7.19
N MET A 16 -0.71 4.56 -7.65
CA MET A 16 -1.05 4.80 -9.05
C MET A 16 -0.71 6.22 -9.51
N GLU A 17 -0.88 7.21 -8.63
CA GLU A 17 -0.48 8.59 -8.87
C GLU A 17 1.04 8.71 -9.03
N ILE A 18 1.83 8.10 -8.14
CA ILE A 18 3.30 8.10 -8.24
C ILE A 18 3.80 7.40 -9.51
N LEU A 19 3.16 6.30 -9.89
CA LEU A 19 3.56 5.55 -11.08
C LEU A 19 3.00 6.17 -12.38
N GLU A 20 2.12 7.16 -12.28
CA GLU A 20 1.36 7.76 -13.39
C GLU A 20 0.61 6.71 -14.25
N ARG A 21 0.28 5.56 -13.65
CA ARG A 21 -0.41 4.44 -14.30
C ARG A 21 -0.97 3.47 -13.27
N ARG A 22 -1.90 2.62 -13.70
CA ARG A 22 -2.25 1.40 -12.95
C ARG A 22 -1.18 0.32 -13.19
N PRO A 23 -0.48 -0.17 -12.16
CA PRO A 23 0.45 -1.28 -12.35
C PRO A 23 -0.28 -2.62 -12.53
N ASP A 24 0.34 -3.52 -13.28
CA ASP A 24 -0.19 -4.88 -13.50
C ASP A 24 -0.08 -5.69 -12.22
N GLY A 25 -1.04 -6.60 -12.01
CA GLY A 25 -1.07 -7.45 -10.82
C GLY A 25 -1.17 -6.71 -9.49
N LEU A 26 -1.66 -5.46 -9.49
CA LEU A 26 -1.84 -4.65 -8.28
C LEU A 26 -2.82 -5.32 -7.31
N GLU A 27 -2.33 -5.71 -6.14
CA GLU A 27 -3.10 -6.37 -5.10
C GLU A 27 -2.74 -5.82 -3.72
N VAL A 28 -3.70 -5.91 -2.79
CA VAL A 28 -3.47 -5.65 -1.38
C VAL A 28 -3.01 -6.95 -0.75
N GLU A 29 -1.80 -6.94 -0.21
CA GLU A 29 -1.17 -8.12 0.40
C GLU A 29 -1.50 -8.19 1.90
N GLU A 30 -1.54 -7.04 2.56
CA GLU A 30 -1.74 -6.94 4.01
C GLU A 30 -2.35 -5.58 4.38
N ILE A 31 -3.25 -5.59 5.35
CA ILE A 31 -3.77 -4.39 6.01
C ILE A 31 -3.76 -4.66 7.52
N GLU A 32 -3.01 -3.85 8.25
CA GLU A 32 -2.88 -3.97 9.70
C GLU A 32 -3.05 -2.60 10.35
N LEU A 33 -3.76 -2.55 11.47
CA LEU A 33 -3.77 -1.38 12.35
C LEU A 33 -2.58 -1.50 13.30
N SER A 34 -1.76 -0.47 13.41
CA SER A 34 -0.62 -0.47 14.33
C SER A 34 -1.07 -0.65 15.78
N ASP A 35 -0.19 -1.19 16.63
CA ASP A 35 -0.48 -1.45 18.06
C ASP A 35 -0.92 -0.20 18.84
N ASP A 36 -0.55 0.99 18.36
CA ASP A 36 -0.94 2.28 18.94
C ASP A 36 -2.22 2.88 18.33
N ASP A 37 -2.89 2.15 17.44
CA ASP A 37 -4.10 2.52 16.69
C ASP A 37 -3.97 3.81 15.83
N PHE A 38 -2.77 4.38 15.71
CA PHE A 38 -2.57 5.64 15.00
C PHE A 38 -2.40 5.47 13.50
N TYR A 39 -2.07 4.26 13.03
CA TYR A 39 -1.68 4.03 11.66
C TYR A 39 -2.27 2.75 11.06
N TRP A 40 -2.77 2.86 9.84
CA TRP A 40 -2.91 1.71 8.96
C TRP A 40 -1.58 1.46 8.25
N LEU A 41 -1.06 0.25 8.39
CA LEU A 41 0.03 -0.30 7.62
C LEU A 41 -0.57 -1.11 6.48
N VAL A 42 -0.40 -0.64 5.24
CA VAL A 42 -0.92 -1.31 4.04
C VAL A 42 0.22 -1.78 3.18
N THR A 43 0.28 -3.07 2.89
CA THR A 43 1.23 -3.61 1.91
C THR A 43 0.53 -3.81 0.57
N LEU A 44 1.07 -3.21 -0.48
CA LEU A 44 0.65 -3.43 -1.86
C LEU A 44 1.73 -4.20 -2.62
N GLY A 45 1.31 -5.19 -3.41
CA GLY A 45 2.15 -5.91 -4.37
C GLY A 45 1.75 -5.56 -5.80
N TYR A 46 2.71 -5.55 -6.71
CA TYR A 46 2.45 -5.40 -8.14
C TYR A 46 3.56 -6.01 -9.00
N ASP A 47 3.19 -6.43 -10.21
CA ASP A 47 4.11 -7.07 -11.15
C ASP A 47 4.99 -6.02 -11.84
N VAL A 48 6.29 -6.33 -11.98
CA VAL A 48 7.24 -5.51 -12.74
C VAL A 48 7.56 -6.07 -14.11
N ASP A 49 7.12 -7.30 -14.40
CA ASP A 49 7.21 -7.92 -15.72
C ASP A 49 5.85 -8.53 -16.13
N PRO A 50 5.57 -8.64 -17.44
CA PRO A 50 4.26 -9.09 -17.93
C PRO A 50 3.87 -10.52 -17.55
N LEU A 51 4.83 -11.34 -17.08
CA LEU A 51 4.59 -12.72 -16.68
C LEU A 51 4.36 -12.85 -15.16
N GLY A 52 4.39 -11.74 -14.41
CA GLY A 52 4.15 -11.72 -12.96
C GLY A 52 5.20 -12.50 -12.16
N ARG A 53 6.40 -12.71 -12.72
CA ARG A 53 7.45 -13.50 -12.06
C ARG A 53 8.26 -12.67 -11.07
N ASN A 54 8.26 -11.36 -11.25
CA ASN A 54 8.93 -10.42 -10.39
C ASN A 54 7.89 -9.42 -9.86
N ARG A 55 7.69 -9.43 -8.54
CA ARG A 55 6.77 -8.53 -7.84
C ARG A 55 7.55 -7.56 -6.98
N LYS A 56 7.12 -6.30 -6.99
CA LYS A 56 7.57 -5.28 -6.03
C LYS A 56 6.51 -5.08 -4.96
N TYR A 57 6.97 -4.88 -3.74
CA TYR A 57 6.12 -4.67 -2.58
C TYR A 57 6.38 -3.30 -1.97
N LYS A 58 5.30 -2.61 -1.60
CA LYS A 58 5.32 -1.29 -0.99
C LYS A 58 4.52 -1.31 0.30
N VAL A 59 5.10 -0.80 1.38
CA VAL A 59 4.39 -0.60 2.64
C VAL A 59 4.07 0.89 2.78
N PHE A 60 2.80 1.18 3.00
CA PHE A 60 2.28 2.51 3.28
C PHE A 60 1.97 2.64 4.76
N ARG A 61 2.38 3.75 5.35
CA ARG A 61 1.94 4.16 6.69
C ARG A 61 0.95 5.30 6.53
N ILE A 62 -0.30 5.05 6.91
CA ILE A 62 -1.43 5.96 6.69
C ILE A 62 -2.03 6.31 8.04
N ARG A 63 -2.16 7.60 8.34
CA ARG A 63 -2.80 8.10 9.55
C ARG A 63 -4.22 7.57 9.66
N ALA A 64 -4.53 6.84 10.74
CA ALA A 64 -5.82 6.20 10.91
C ALA A 64 -6.95 7.23 11.12
N ASP A 65 -6.66 8.37 11.73
CA ASP A 65 -7.62 9.45 11.97
C ASP A 65 -8.06 10.18 10.69
N SER A 66 -7.10 10.50 9.80
CA SER A 66 -7.30 11.39 8.64
C SER A 66 -7.24 10.69 7.28
N GLY A 67 -6.54 9.56 7.18
CA GLY A 67 -6.20 8.94 5.90
C GLY A 67 -5.00 9.58 5.19
N GLU A 68 -4.26 10.45 5.84
CA GLU A 68 -3.04 11.04 5.29
C GLU A 68 -1.92 9.98 5.17
N VAL A 69 -1.28 9.91 4.00
CA VAL A 69 -0.13 9.04 3.76
C VAL A 69 1.12 9.71 4.34
N GLU A 70 1.66 9.15 5.43
CA GLU A 70 2.84 9.70 6.09
C GLU A 70 4.13 9.18 5.45
N SER A 71 4.15 7.93 5.00
CA SER A 71 5.29 7.38 4.27
C SER A 71 4.92 6.22 3.36
N MET A 72 5.77 6.00 2.34
CA MET A 72 5.78 4.82 1.48
C MET A 72 7.20 4.26 1.45
N LYS A 73 7.37 2.97 1.74
CA LYS A 73 8.67 2.27 1.76
C LYS A 73 8.63 1.04 0.87
N ILE A 74 9.79 0.57 0.42
CA ILE A 74 9.93 -0.75 -0.20
C ILE A 74 9.88 -1.80 0.91
N ARG A 75 9.11 -2.87 0.72
CA ARG A 75 9.24 -4.08 1.56
C ARG A 75 10.33 -4.94 0.95
N TRP A 76 11.44 -5.09 1.66
CA TRP A 76 12.43 -6.10 1.33
C TRP A 76 11.86 -7.43 1.82
N ASN A 77 11.66 -8.38 0.91
CA ASN A 77 11.46 -9.77 1.32
C ASN A 77 12.87 -10.31 1.57
N GLU A 78 13.26 -10.49 2.84
CA GLU A 78 14.38 -11.35 3.21
C GLU A 78 13.96 -12.82 3.14
#